data_AF-A0A090I0X7-F1
#
_entry.id   AF-A0A090I0X7-F1
#
_cell.length_a   1.000
_cell.length_b   1.000
_cell.length_c   1.000
_cell.angle_alpha   90.00
_cell.angle_beta   90.00
_cell.angle_gamma   90.00
#
_symmetry.space_group_name_H-M   'P 1'
#
loop_
_entity.id
_entity.type
_entity.pdbx_description
1 polymer ?
#
loop_
_entity_poly.entity_id
_entity_poly.type
_entity_poly.pdbx_seq_one_letter_code
_entity_poly.pdbx_strand_id
1 'polypeptide(L)'
;MDLLVDLHTHSISSGHAYSTIKENIEEAKRKNLKFYGISDHTKAMAGAPGDEYFYNMKILKRDYGNITLLRGAEANIIDYTGAIDLTKKLSITPLDYIIASLHIPCIDPGTIEENTAAVIGAMDKEKVRIIGHPDDSRYPLDMKAVVNAAMDKNILLELNSKSLSSKSTRENTKENMIIMMNLLKEYNYPLIIGSDAHADYYVGDFNHAINLIEEINFPKELIINFDKDEKRLFEFLKIDKL
;
A
#
# COMPACT_ATOMS: atom_id res chain seq x y z
N MET A 1 10.00 15.89 10.93
CA MET A 1 9.46 15.98 9.56
C MET A 1 8.18 15.19 9.61
N ASP A 2 7.04 15.84 9.37
CA ASP A 2 5.75 15.25 9.75
C ASP A 2 5.23 14.42 8.59
N LEU A 3 5.39 13.09 8.70
CA LEU A 3 4.76 12.12 7.82
C LEU A 3 3.40 11.80 8.43
N LEU A 4 2.33 12.14 7.73
CA LEU A 4 0.99 12.22 8.33
C LEU A 4 0.10 11.02 8.03
N VAL A 5 0.56 10.10 7.18
CA VAL A 5 -0.25 9.01 6.62
C VAL A 5 0.55 7.71 6.68
N ASP A 6 -0.10 6.62 7.10
CA ASP A 6 0.35 5.25 6.87
C ASP A 6 -0.85 4.38 6.48
N LEU A 7 -0.87 3.88 5.24
CA LEU A 7 -1.99 3.09 4.71
C LEU A 7 -1.67 1.61 4.50
N HIS A 8 -0.43 1.19 4.72
CA HIS A 8 -0.01 -0.20 4.55
C HIS A 8 0.35 -0.80 5.91
N THR A 9 -0.66 -1.33 6.62
CA THR A 9 -0.47 -1.92 7.95
C THR A 9 -1.36 -3.15 8.13
N HIS A 10 -0.84 -4.13 8.87
CA HIS A 10 -1.46 -5.41 9.13
C HIS A 10 -1.77 -5.56 10.62
N SER A 11 -2.86 -6.26 10.90
CA SER A 11 -3.26 -6.67 12.25
C SER A 11 -3.16 -8.18 12.41
N ILE A 12 -3.39 -8.66 13.64
CA ILE A 12 -3.49 -10.11 13.94
C ILE A 12 -4.43 -10.88 12.98
N SER A 13 -5.35 -10.19 12.29
CA SER A 13 -6.26 -10.79 11.33
C SER A 13 -5.53 -11.38 10.11
N SER A 14 -4.35 -10.87 9.75
CA SER A 14 -3.53 -11.39 8.65
C SER A 14 -2.85 -12.73 8.94
N GLY A 15 -2.83 -13.21 10.20
CA GLY A 15 -2.26 -14.50 10.59
C GLY A 15 -0.74 -14.50 10.83
N HIS A 16 0.02 -13.62 10.18
CA HIS A 16 1.47 -13.43 10.40
C HIS A 16 1.85 -12.01 10.84
N ALA A 17 0.87 -11.25 11.34
CA ALA A 17 1.06 -9.99 12.05
C ALA A 17 0.62 -10.13 13.52
N TYR A 18 1.13 -9.27 14.39
CA TYR A 18 1.17 -9.54 15.84
C TYR A 18 0.48 -8.48 16.71
N SER A 19 -0.20 -7.51 16.10
CA SER A 19 -0.83 -6.41 16.82
C SER A 19 -2.30 -6.24 16.43
N THR A 20 -3.13 -5.88 17.39
CA THR A 20 -4.53 -5.56 17.17
C THR A 20 -4.69 -4.20 16.48
N ILE A 21 -5.85 -3.96 15.87
CA ILE A 21 -6.20 -2.64 15.31
C ILE A 21 -6.02 -1.53 16.37
N LYS A 22 -6.37 -1.81 17.63
CA LYS A 22 -6.22 -0.84 18.72
C LYS A 22 -4.75 -0.52 18.99
N GLU A 23 -3.88 -1.53 19.08
CA GLU A 23 -2.44 -1.32 19.30
C GLU A 23 -1.82 -0.52 18.15
N ASN A 24 -2.17 -0.85 16.90
CA ASN A 24 -1.71 -0.10 15.74
C ASN A 24 -2.17 1.38 15.77
N ILE A 25 -3.44 1.65 16.14
CA ILE A 25 -3.95 3.02 16.30
C ILE A 25 -3.19 3.77 17.40
N GLU A 26 -2.89 3.11 18.52
CA GLU A 26 -2.14 3.76 19.61
C GLU A 26 -0.69 4.06 19.22
N GLU A 27 -0.03 3.20 18.44
CA GLU A 27 1.30 3.54 17.91
C GLU A 27 1.23 4.66 16.87
N ALA A 28 0.25 4.62 15.96
CA ALA A 28 0.01 5.71 15.01
C ALA A 28 -0.13 7.07 15.71
N LYS A 29 -0.81 7.10 16.87
CA LYS A 29 -0.94 8.32 17.70
C LYS A 29 0.42 8.78 18.23
N ARG A 30 1.24 7.86 18.74
CA ARG A 30 2.60 8.18 19.24
C ARG A 30 3.50 8.71 18.13
N LYS A 31 3.31 8.24 16.89
CA LYS A 31 4.01 8.74 15.70
C LYS A 31 3.44 10.05 15.15
N ASN A 32 2.38 10.60 15.75
CA ASN A 32 1.66 11.79 15.29
C ASN A 32 1.14 11.66 13.85
N LEU A 33 0.75 10.45 13.44
CA LEU A 33 0.01 10.29 12.18
C LEU A 33 -1.35 11.00 12.29
N LYS A 34 -1.85 11.50 11.16
CA LYS A 34 -3.21 12.05 11.02
C LYS A 34 -4.16 11.00 10.43
N PHE A 35 -3.63 10.16 9.53
CA PHE A 35 -4.37 9.08 8.88
C PHE A 35 -3.67 7.75 9.12
N TYR A 36 -4.44 6.79 9.61
CA TYR A 36 -4.01 5.41 9.79
C TYR A 36 -4.94 4.51 8.97
N GLY A 37 -4.36 3.62 8.17
CA GLY A 37 -5.08 2.70 7.31
C GLY A 37 -4.89 1.25 7.72
N ILE A 38 -5.99 0.50 7.86
CA ILE A 38 -5.95 -0.96 7.97
C ILE A 38 -5.88 -1.54 6.56
N SER A 39 -4.97 -2.46 6.30
CA SER A 39 -4.83 -3.14 5.00
C SER A 39 -4.39 -4.58 5.18
N ASP A 40 -5.06 -5.30 6.09
CA ASP A 40 -4.85 -6.74 6.25
C ASP A 40 -4.93 -7.48 4.90
N HIS A 41 -4.14 -8.56 4.81
CA HIS A 41 -4.16 -9.43 3.64
C HIS A 41 -5.53 -10.06 3.46
N THR A 42 -5.79 -10.48 2.24
CA THR A 42 -7.04 -11.13 1.80
C THR A 42 -6.84 -12.64 1.67
N LYS A 43 -7.95 -13.39 1.50
CA LYS A 43 -8.07 -14.83 1.75
C LYS A 43 -7.12 -15.77 0.98
N ALA A 44 -6.51 -15.34 -0.13
CA ALA A 44 -5.52 -16.15 -0.83
C ALA A 44 -4.21 -16.28 -0.04
N MET A 45 -3.90 -15.30 0.81
CA MET A 45 -2.79 -15.37 1.75
C MET A 45 -3.12 -16.34 2.88
N ALA A 46 -2.25 -17.31 3.14
CA ALA A 46 -2.46 -18.28 4.20
C ALA A 46 -2.53 -17.60 5.58
N GLY A 47 -3.62 -17.84 6.31
CA GLY A 47 -3.86 -17.26 7.65
C GLY A 47 -4.62 -15.94 7.65
N ALA A 48 -4.84 -15.33 6.49
CA ALA A 48 -5.63 -14.11 6.34
C ALA A 48 -7.14 -14.35 6.60
N PRO A 49 -7.91 -13.30 6.90
CA PRO A 49 -9.32 -13.42 7.23
C PRO A 49 -10.18 -13.57 5.97
N GLY A 50 -11.41 -14.06 6.15
CA GLY A 50 -12.40 -14.15 5.07
C GLY A 50 -13.01 -12.80 4.67
N ASP A 51 -13.78 -12.80 3.57
CA ASP A 51 -14.40 -11.59 3.01
C ASP A 51 -15.34 -10.87 4.00
N GLU A 52 -15.89 -11.59 4.99
CA GLU A 52 -16.75 -11.07 6.07
C GLU A 52 -16.03 -10.10 7.01
N TYR A 53 -14.71 -10.25 7.19
CA TYR A 53 -13.89 -9.32 7.96
C TYR A 53 -13.94 -7.93 7.35
N PHE A 54 -13.68 -7.84 6.04
CA PHE A 54 -13.71 -6.58 5.28
C PHE A 54 -15.12 -5.99 5.21
N TYR A 55 -16.15 -6.83 5.01
CA TYR A 55 -17.54 -6.38 5.08
C TYR A 55 -17.88 -5.72 6.43
N ASN A 56 -17.39 -6.31 7.53
CA ASN A 56 -17.74 -5.87 8.86
C ASN A 56 -16.92 -4.67 9.35
N MET A 57 -15.86 -4.26 8.64
CA MET A 57 -15.10 -3.02 8.96
C MET A 57 -16.00 -1.77 9.02
N LYS A 58 -17.19 -1.81 8.41
CA LYS A 58 -18.19 -0.74 8.50
C LYS A 58 -18.56 -0.31 9.92
N ILE A 59 -18.39 -1.18 10.92
CA ILE A 59 -18.71 -0.87 12.33
C ILE A 59 -17.61 -0.09 13.04
N LEU A 60 -16.39 -0.05 12.49
CA LEU A 60 -15.25 0.63 13.10
C LEU A 60 -15.50 2.15 13.10
N LYS A 61 -15.16 2.85 14.17
CA LYS A 61 -15.26 4.32 14.18
C LYS A 61 -14.24 4.91 13.19
N ARG A 62 -14.47 6.14 12.72
CA ARG A 62 -13.50 6.87 11.88
C ARG A 62 -12.57 7.71 12.72
N ASP A 63 -13.11 8.41 13.71
CA ASP A 63 -12.39 9.32 14.58
C ASP A 63 -11.88 8.61 15.85
N TYR A 64 -10.57 8.70 16.08
CA TYR A 64 -9.86 8.23 17.28
C TYR A 64 -9.07 9.35 17.97
N GLY A 65 -9.51 10.61 17.84
CA GLY A 65 -8.86 11.80 18.40
C GLY A 65 -8.08 12.54 17.33
N ASN A 66 -6.75 12.53 17.42
CA ASN A 66 -5.89 13.13 16.38
C ASN A 66 -5.68 12.22 15.15
N ILE A 67 -6.37 11.07 15.10
CA ILE A 67 -6.24 10.08 14.03
C ILE A 67 -7.59 9.78 13.39
N THR A 68 -7.59 9.79 12.07
CA THR A 68 -8.68 9.27 11.23
C THR A 68 -8.32 7.87 10.72
N LEU A 69 -9.19 6.91 10.98
CA LEU A 69 -9.09 5.53 10.50
C LEU A 69 -9.67 5.39 9.08
N LEU A 70 -8.82 4.98 8.16
CA LEU A 70 -9.18 4.51 6.83
C LEU A 70 -9.24 2.98 6.81
N ARG A 71 -10.27 2.45 6.17
CA ARG A 71 -10.54 1.01 6.08
C ARG A 71 -10.08 0.56 4.72
N GLY A 72 -9.12 -0.34 4.66
CA GLY A 72 -8.64 -0.89 3.41
C GLY A 72 -8.41 -2.39 3.48
N ALA A 73 -7.79 -2.89 2.43
CA ALA A 73 -7.35 -4.26 2.30
C ALA A 73 -6.07 -4.28 1.46
N GLU A 74 -5.17 -5.22 1.72
CA GLU A 74 -4.19 -5.63 0.73
C GLU A 74 -4.73 -6.86 -0.01
N ALA A 75 -5.25 -6.61 -1.21
CA ALA A 75 -5.77 -7.63 -2.10
C ALA A 75 -4.61 -8.34 -2.81
N ASN A 76 -4.65 -9.67 -2.83
CA ASN A 76 -3.66 -10.46 -3.55
C ASN A 76 -4.01 -10.47 -5.03
N ILE A 77 -3.03 -10.15 -5.89
CA ILE A 77 -3.13 -10.43 -7.32
C ILE A 77 -2.92 -11.94 -7.50
N ILE A 78 -3.89 -12.62 -8.14
CA ILE A 78 -3.96 -14.09 -8.19
C ILE A 78 -3.81 -14.67 -9.60
N ASP A 79 -3.73 -13.83 -10.63
CA ASP A 79 -3.39 -14.27 -11.98
C ASP A 79 -2.72 -13.15 -12.80
N TYR A 80 -2.17 -13.54 -13.96
CA TYR A 80 -1.49 -12.62 -14.88
C TYR A 80 -2.42 -11.69 -15.67
N THR A 81 -3.74 -11.78 -15.48
CA THR A 81 -4.72 -10.83 -16.02
C THR A 81 -5.02 -9.69 -15.04
N GLY A 82 -4.45 -9.78 -13.82
CA GLY A 82 -4.64 -8.82 -12.74
C GLY A 82 -5.90 -9.06 -11.93
N ALA A 83 -6.46 -10.27 -11.94
CA ALA A 83 -7.53 -10.61 -11.00
C ALA A 83 -7.02 -10.50 -9.55
N ILE A 84 -7.91 -10.07 -8.65
CA ILE A 84 -7.65 -10.03 -7.21
C ILE A 84 -8.63 -10.94 -6.46
N ASP A 85 -8.23 -11.43 -5.30
CA ASP A 85 -9.00 -12.39 -4.50
C ASP A 85 -10.16 -11.76 -3.67
N LEU A 86 -10.23 -10.43 -3.59
CA LEU A 86 -11.35 -9.69 -3.01
C LEU A 86 -12.30 -9.15 -4.09
N THR A 87 -13.35 -9.93 -4.42
CA THR A 87 -14.28 -9.62 -5.54
C THR A 87 -15.72 -9.34 -5.10
N LYS A 88 -16.11 -9.70 -3.88
CA LYS A 88 -17.48 -9.53 -3.41
C LYS A 88 -17.77 -8.05 -3.16
N LYS A 89 -18.67 -7.47 -3.96
CA LYS A 89 -19.10 -6.06 -3.83
C LYS A 89 -19.51 -5.69 -2.40
N LEU A 90 -20.21 -6.57 -1.68
CA LEU A 90 -20.60 -6.33 -0.29
C LEU A 90 -19.39 -6.09 0.62
N SER A 91 -18.29 -6.83 0.42
CA SER A 91 -17.05 -6.72 1.19
C SER A 91 -16.18 -5.54 0.76
N ILE A 92 -16.26 -5.12 -0.52
CA ILE A 92 -15.53 -3.96 -1.06
C ILE A 92 -16.21 -2.64 -0.66
N THR A 93 -17.55 -2.61 -0.63
CA THR A 93 -18.36 -1.40 -0.36
C THR A 93 -17.93 -0.60 0.88
N PRO A 94 -17.61 -1.20 2.04
CA PRO A 94 -17.22 -0.45 3.24
C PRO A 94 -15.76 0.03 3.28
N LEU A 95 -14.92 -0.41 2.35
CA LEU A 95 -13.51 -0.02 2.26
C LEU A 95 -13.37 1.37 1.60
N ASP A 96 -12.33 2.11 1.94
CA ASP A 96 -11.98 3.38 1.31
C ASP A 96 -10.96 3.16 0.17
N TYR A 97 -10.11 2.15 0.31
CA TYR A 97 -9.08 1.81 -0.65
C TYR A 97 -8.72 0.32 -0.60
N ILE A 98 -8.09 -0.14 -1.68
CA ILE A 98 -7.44 -1.44 -1.78
C ILE A 98 -6.02 -1.19 -2.30
N ILE A 99 -5.06 -1.83 -1.64
CA ILE A 99 -3.70 -2.04 -2.14
C ILE A 99 -3.73 -3.36 -2.91
N ALA A 100 -3.23 -3.38 -4.15
CA ALA A 100 -3.07 -4.62 -4.90
C ALA A 100 -1.60 -4.99 -4.99
N SER A 101 -1.25 -6.23 -4.65
CA SER A 101 0.13 -6.67 -4.50
C SER A 101 0.35 -8.08 -5.04
N LEU A 102 1.57 -8.36 -5.51
CA LEU A 102 2.04 -9.70 -5.85
C LEU A 102 2.66 -10.37 -4.62
N HIS A 103 2.24 -11.59 -4.32
CA HIS A 103 2.72 -12.34 -3.16
C HIS A 103 3.04 -13.78 -3.57
N ILE A 104 4.27 -14.24 -3.28
CA ILE A 104 4.73 -15.61 -3.59
C ILE A 104 3.75 -16.69 -3.10
N PRO A 105 3.12 -16.58 -1.92
CA PRO A 105 2.12 -17.57 -1.49
C PRO A 105 0.83 -17.60 -2.33
N CYS A 106 0.56 -16.57 -3.14
CA CYS A 106 -0.72 -16.37 -3.82
C CYS A 106 -0.65 -16.54 -5.35
N ILE A 107 0.52 -16.29 -5.93
CA ILE A 107 0.78 -16.39 -7.36
C ILE A 107 2.26 -16.74 -7.57
N ASP A 108 2.58 -17.57 -8.55
CA ASP A 108 3.97 -17.84 -8.90
C ASP A 108 4.57 -16.64 -9.65
N PRO A 109 5.88 -16.36 -9.48
CA PRO A 109 6.57 -15.41 -10.34
C PRO A 109 6.49 -15.76 -11.83
N GLY A 110 5.95 -14.84 -12.64
CA GLY A 110 5.89 -14.95 -14.10
C GLY A 110 7.04 -14.23 -14.81
N THR A 111 6.93 -14.12 -16.13
CA THR A 111 7.83 -13.27 -16.93
C THR A 111 7.61 -11.78 -16.65
N ILE A 112 8.50 -10.92 -17.18
CA ILE A 112 8.32 -9.47 -17.10
C ILE A 112 6.96 -9.06 -17.65
N GLU A 113 6.56 -9.63 -18.79
CA GLU A 113 5.29 -9.35 -19.45
C GLU A 113 4.10 -9.80 -18.60
N GLU A 114 4.16 -11.00 -18.04
CA GLU A 114 3.09 -11.56 -17.20
C GLU A 114 2.90 -10.78 -15.90
N ASN A 115 3.99 -10.49 -15.17
CA ASN A 115 3.93 -9.73 -13.93
C ASN A 115 3.44 -8.29 -14.17
N THR A 116 3.92 -7.67 -15.26
CA THR A 116 3.52 -6.31 -15.65
C THR A 116 2.03 -6.28 -16.00
N ALA A 117 1.54 -7.26 -16.78
CA ALA A 117 0.12 -7.38 -17.10
C ALA A 117 -0.74 -7.62 -15.85
N ALA A 118 -0.26 -8.43 -14.90
CA ALA A 118 -0.93 -8.67 -13.63
C ALA A 118 -1.10 -7.37 -12.83
N VAL A 119 -0.02 -6.61 -12.64
CA VAL A 119 -0.03 -5.34 -11.90
C VAL A 119 -0.92 -4.30 -12.59
N ILE A 120 -0.78 -4.12 -13.90
CA ILE A 120 -1.58 -3.15 -14.65
C ILE A 120 -3.06 -3.55 -14.67
N GLY A 121 -3.38 -4.83 -14.83
CA GLY A 121 -4.76 -5.32 -14.81
C GLY A 121 -5.43 -5.18 -13.45
N ALA A 122 -4.66 -5.24 -12.36
CA ALA A 122 -5.16 -5.04 -11.01
C ALA A 122 -5.57 -3.57 -10.75
N MET A 123 -4.95 -2.60 -11.43
CA MET A 123 -5.32 -1.18 -11.33
C MET A 123 -6.76 -0.90 -11.78
N ASP A 124 -7.35 -1.76 -12.61
CA ASP A 124 -8.73 -1.62 -13.08
C ASP A 124 -9.78 -2.15 -12.10
N LYS A 125 -9.37 -2.76 -10.98
CA LYS A 125 -10.31 -3.34 -10.02
C LYS A 125 -10.92 -2.28 -9.11
N GLU A 126 -12.16 -2.53 -8.68
CA GLU A 126 -12.92 -1.63 -7.83
C GLU A 126 -12.11 -1.28 -6.56
N LYS A 127 -12.00 0.02 -6.27
CA LYS A 127 -11.26 0.56 -5.11
C LYS A 127 -9.77 0.25 -5.03
N VAL A 128 -9.15 -0.38 -6.03
CA VAL A 128 -7.68 -0.38 -6.11
C VAL A 128 -7.22 1.06 -6.32
N ARG A 129 -6.37 1.55 -5.42
CA ARG A 129 -5.83 2.93 -5.42
C ARG A 129 -4.34 2.98 -5.26
N ILE A 130 -3.73 1.88 -4.83
CA ILE A 130 -2.31 1.76 -4.55
C ILE A 130 -1.84 0.40 -5.11
N ILE A 131 -0.71 0.39 -5.78
CA ILE A 131 0.05 -0.86 -6.01
C ILE A 131 1.09 -0.98 -4.91
N GLY A 132 1.01 -2.06 -4.13
CA GLY A 132 1.91 -2.34 -3.02
C GLY A 132 3.24 -2.89 -3.50
N HIS A 133 4.33 -2.44 -2.85
CA HIS A 133 5.71 -2.89 -3.05
C HIS A 133 6.07 -3.41 -4.47
N PRO A 134 5.89 -2.61 -5.56
CA PRO A 134 6.23 -3.03 -6.92
C PRO A 134 7.76 -3.02 -7.17
N ASP A 135 8.56 -3.34 -6.15
CA ASP A 135 10.02 -3.20 -6.11
C ASP A 135 10.76 -4.55 -6.05
N ASP A 136 10.05 -5.67 -5.91
CA ASP A 136 10.65 -6.98 -5.70
C ASP A 136 11.05 -7.67 -7.01
N SER A 137 12.35 -7.90 -7.23
CA SER A 137 12.88 -8.55 -8.45
C SER A 137 12.50 -10.01 -8.59
N ARG A 138 11.96 -10.63 -7.54
CA ARG A 138 11.33 -11.95 -7.68
C ARG A 138 10.14 -11.87 -8.65
N TYR A 139 9.48 -10.71 -8.73
CA TYR A 139 8.51 -10.35 -9.77
C TYR A 139 9.09 -9.24 -10.66
N PRO A 140 9.93 -9.56 -11.65
CA PRO A 140 10.49 -8.52 -12.50
C PRO A 140 9.37 -7.81 -13.28
N LEU A 141 9.43 -6.48 -13.34
CA LEU A 141 8.41 -5.61 -13.96
C LEU A 141 9.03 -4.69 -15.01
N ASP A 142 8.30 -4.40 -16.08
CA ASP A 142 8.55 -3.21 -16.90
C ASP A 142 8.06 -1.99 -16.10
N MET A 143 8.95 -1.42 -15.30
CA MET A 143 8.62 -0.30 -14.41
C MET A 143 8.09 0.92 -15.17
N LYS A 144 8.53 1.15 -16.41
CA LYS A 144 8.04 2.27 -17.20
C LYS A 144 6.58 2.06 -17.61
N ALA A 145 6.23 0.84 -18.03
CA ALA A 145 4.85 0.49 -18.33
C ALA A 145 3.95 0.61 -17.09
N VAL A 146 4.42 0.13 -15.93
CA VAL A 146 3.69 0.24 -14.65
C VAL A 146 3.46 1.70 -14.27
N VAL A 147 4.49 2.56 -14.32
CA VAL A 147 4.35 4.00 -13.99
C VAL A 147 3.38 4.70 -14.93
N ASN A 148 3.48 4.46 -16.25
CA ASN A 148 2.55 5.06 -17.22
C ASN A 148 1.10 4.64 -16.95
N ALA A 149 0.85 3.36 -16.71
CA ALA A 149 -0.48 2.87 -16.39
C ALA A 149 -1.02 3.45 -15.06
N ALA A 150 -0.16 3.58 -14.05
CA ALA A 150 -0.53 4.16 -12.77
C ALA A 150 -0.97 5.63 -12.94
N MET A 151 -0.25 6.41 -13.74
CA MET A 151 -0.62 7.78 -14.09
C MET A 151 -1.95 7.86 -14.82
N ASP A 152 -2.12 7.07 -15.88
CA ASP A 152 -3.34 7.06 -16.71
C ASP A 152 -4.59 6.70 -15.90
N LYS A 153 -4.44 5.80 -14.92
CA LYS A 153 -5.53 5.29 -14.07
C LYS A 153 -5.68 6.05 -12.75
N ASN A 154 -4.79 7.02 -12.48
CA ASN A 154 -4.72 7.78 -11.23
C ASN A 154 -4.58 6.86 -9.99
N ILE A 155 -3.60 5.97 -10.04
CA ILE A 155 -3.20 5.01 -9.00
C ILE A 155 -1.85 5.43 -8.43
N LEU A 156 -1.68 5.33 -7.11
CA LEU A 156 -0.39 5.59 -6.45
C LEU A 156 0.50 4.34 -6.52
N LEU A 157 1.80 4.55 -6.69
CA LEU A 157 2.79 3.49 -6.48
C LEU A 157 3.43 3.64 -5.10
N GLU A 158 3.60 2.51 -4.41
CA GLU A 158 4.13 2.50 -3.06
C GLU A 158 5.67 2.50 -3.03
N LEU A 159 6.24 3.39 -2.23
CA LEU A 159 7.60 3.27 -1.70
C LEU A 159 7.53 2.55 -0.34
N ASN A 160 7.76 1.24 -0.36
CA ASN A 160 7.57 0.40 0.82
C ASN A 160 8.80 0.41 1.74
N SER A 161 8.70 0.99 2.94
CA SER A 161 9.83 1.11 3.87
C SER A 161 10.39 -0.25 4.29
N LYS A 162 9.53 -1.27 4.44
CA LYS A 162 9.93 -2.63 4.82
C LYS A 162 10.77 -3.32 3.75
N SER A 163 10.51 -3.07 2.46
CA SER A 163 11.28 -3.64 1.35
C SER A 163 12.79 -3.34 1.43
N LEU A 164 13.17 -2.19 2.00
CA LEU A 164 14.55 -1.73 2.16
C LEU A 164 15.21 -2.21 3.47
N SER A 165 14.48 -2.91 4.32
CA SER A 165 15.00 -3.46 5.57
C SER A 165 15.92 -4.64 5.29
N SER A 166 16.99 -4.79 6.08
CA SER A 166 17.84 -5.99 6.05
C SER A 166 17.12 -7.29 6.43
N LYS A 167 15.90 -7.18 6.98
CA LYS A 167 15.02 -8.31 7.28
C LYS A 167 14.04 -8.65 6.15
N SER A 168 14.06 -7.90 5.05
CA SER A 168 13.24 -8.18 3.87
C SER A 168 13.80 -9.39 3.12
N THR A 169 12.92 -10.18 2.50
CA THR A 169 13.30 -11.26 1.57
C THR A 169 13.12 -10.87 0.10
N ARG A 170 12.59 -9.66 -0.17
CA ARG A 170 12.44 -9.10 -1.53
C ARG A 170 13.82 -8.81 -2.12
N GLU A 171 13.96 -8.95 -3.44
CA GLU A 171 15.26 -8.88 -4.13
C GLU A 171 15.44 -7.58 -4.93
N ASN A 172 16.65 -7.00 -4.90
CA ASN A 172 17.05 -5.74 -5.57
C ASN A 172 16.03 -4.59 -5.43
N THR A 173 15.44 -4.47 -4.24
CA THR A 173 14.36 -3.51 -3.96
C THR A 173 14.81 -2.07 -4.13
N LYS A 174 16.00 -1.73 -3.63
CA LYS A 174 16.56 -0.38 -3.73
C LYS A 174 16.76 0.04 -5.19
N GLU A 175 17.31 -0.83 -6.03
CA GLU A 175 17.54 -0.57 -7.45
C GLU A 175 16.23 -0.31 -8.19
N ASN A 176 15.22 -1.16 -7.98
CA ASN A 176 13.91 -1.01 -8.61
C ASN A 176 13.16 0.24 -8.12
N MET A 177 13.26 0.57 -6.82
CA MET A 177 12.72 1.80 -6.27
C MET A 177 13.36 3.04 -6.89
N ILE A 178 14.68 3.05 -7.09
CA ILE A 178 15.37 4.18 -7.74
C ILE A 178 14.87 4.35 -9.18
N ILE A 179 14.67 3.27 -9.93
CA ILE A 179 14.10 3.32 -11.28
C ILE A 179 12.69 3.92 -11.25
N MET A 180 11.82 3.40 -10.39
CA MET A 180 10.45 3.88 -10.22
C MET A 180 10.41 5.36 -9.84
N MET A 181 11.19 5.76 -8.83
CA MET A 181 11.26 7.14 -8.36
C MET A 181 11.80 8.09 -9.43
N ASN A 182 12.81 7.71 -10.21
CA ASN A 182 13.29 8.56 -11.30
C ASN A 182 12.22 8.80 -12.38
N LEU A 183 11.46 7.77 -12.74
CA LEU A 183 10.34 7.89 -13.69
C LEU A 183 9.22 8.79 -13.13
N LEU A 184 8.82 8.58 -11.86
CA LEU A 184 7.81 9.41 -11.20
C LEU A 184 8.23 10.87 -11.09
N LYS A 185 9.51 11.13 -10.82
CA LYS A 185 10.10 12.47 -10.81
C LYS A 185 10.09 13.11 -12.20
N GLU A 186 10.45 12.35 -13.24
CA GLU A 186 10.40 12.80 -14.64
C GLU A 186 8.98 13.20 -15.05
N TYR A 187 7.98 12.41 -14.64
CA TYR A 187 6.57 12.65 -14.99
C TYR A 187 5.81 13.54 -14.02
N ASN A 188 6.48 14.04 -12.97
CA ASN A 188 5.88 14.87 -11.92
C ASN A 188 4.62 14.23 -11.30
N TYR A 189 4.69 12.92 -11.04
CA TYR A 189 3.58 12.14 -10.50
C TYR A 189 3.90 11.64 -9.07
N PRO A 190 2.95 11.73 -8.13
CA PRO A 190 3.23 11.45 -6.73
C PRO A 190 3.29 9.95 -6.41
N LEU A 191 4.00 9.62 -5.33
CA LEU A 191 4.02 8.30 -4.68
C LEU A 191 3.50 8.38 -3.25
N ILE A 192 3.26 7.20 -2.66
CA ILE A 192 2.93 7.05 -1.23
C ILE A 192 3.95 6.15 -0.55
N ILE A 193 4.32 6.47 0.69
CA ILE A 193 5.16 5.63 1.55
C ILE A 193 4.25 4.73 2.40
N GLY A 194 4.56 3.44 2.45
CA GLY A 194 3.92 2.47 3.34
C GLY A 194 4.93 1.85 4.30
N SER A 195 4.51 1.57 5.54
CA SER A 195 5.38 0.90 6.51
C SER A 195 5.40 -0.62 6.34
N ASP A 196 4.30 -1.19 5.80
CA ASP A 196 4.08 -2.65 5.75
C ASP A 196 4.14 -3.28 7.16
N ALA A 197 3.56 -2.54 8.12
CA ALA A 197 3.70 -2.85 9.54
C ALA A 197 2.97 -4.14 9.91
N HIS A 198 3.73 -5.16 10.30
CA HIS A 198 3.23 -6.44 10.83
C HIS A 198 3.25 -6.51 12.37
N ALA A 199 3.70 -5.44 13.02
CA ALA A 199 3.61 -5.23 14.45
C ALA A 199 3.48 -3.72 14.69
N ASP A 200 2.81 -3.35 15.79
CA ASP A 200 2.47 -1.98 16.14
C ASP A 200 3.67 -1.04 16.04
N TYR A 201 4.82 -1.41 16.62
CA TYR A 201 6.04 -0.59 16.61
C TYR A 201 6.66 -0.32 15.22
N TYR A 202 6.18 -0.98 14.16
CA TYR A 202 6.54 -0.65 12.77
C TYR A 202 5.59 0.37 12.13
N VAL A 203 4.42 0.64 12.71
CA VAL A 203 3.47 1.64 12.20
C VAL A 203 4.17 3.01 12.15
N GLY A 204 4.12 3.66 10.99
CA GLY A 204 4.80 4.93 10.75
C GLY A 204 6.34 4.86 10.75
N ASP A 205 6.95 3.67 10.75
CA ASP A 205 8.41 3.51 10.64
C ASP A 205 8.86 3.64 9.17
N PHE A 206 9.05 4.88 8.75
CA PHE A 206 9.43 5.22 7.39
C PHE A 206 10.94 5.45 7.20
N ASN A 207 11.76 5.12 8.20
CA ASN A 207 13.18 5.50 8.23
C ASN A 207 13.95 5.04 6.99
N HIS A 208 13.72 3.80 6.53
CA HIS A 208 14.40 3.29 5.35
C HIS A 208 14.00 4.04 4.07
N ALA A 209 12.71 4.30 3.89
CA ALA A 209 12.20 5.08 2.77
C ALA A 209 12.73 6.53 2.78
N ILE A 210 12.74 7.18 3.94
CA ILE A 210 13.27 8.55 4.10
C ILE A 210 14.75 8.61 3.71
N ASN A 211 15.56 7.65 4.16
CA ASN A 211 16.98 7.61 3.80
C ASN A 211 17.17 7.53 2.29
N LEU A 212 16.37 6.73 1.58
CA LEU A 212 16.45 6.64 0.11
C LEU A 212 15.98 7.93 -0.56
N ILE A 213 14.90 8.55 -0.08
CA ILE A 213 14.37 9.84 -0.55
C ILE A 213 15.45 10.92 -0.46
N GLU A 214 16.18 10.98 0.66
CA GLU A 214 17.28 11.92 0.88
C GLU A 214 18.48 11.60 -0.02
N GLU A 215 18.86 10.33 -0.13
CA GLU A 215 19.98 9.87 -0.96
C GLU A 215 19.84 10.31 -2.42
N ILE A 216 18.63 10.20 -3.00
CA ILE A 216 18.40 10.56 -4.41
C ILE A 216 17.83 11.97 -4.61
N ASN A 217 17.68 12.75 -3.53
CA ASN A 217 17.05 14.07 -3.54
C ASN A 217 15.68 14.06 -4.27
N PHE A 218 14.78 13.17 -3.82
CA PHE A 218 13.43 13.09 -4.38
C PHE A 218 12.56 14.25 -3.85
N PRO A 219 11.79 14.94 -4.72
CA PRO A 219 10.96 16.07 -4.33
C PRO A 219 9.87 15.67 -3.32
N LYS A 220 9.84 16.34 -2.16
CA LYS A 220 8.88 16.03 -1.08
C LYS A 220 7.44 16.34 -1.47
N GLU A 221 7.24 17.31 -2.35
CA GLU A 221 5.95 17.66 -2.94
C GLU A 221 5.36 16.51 -3.77
N LEU A 222 6.16 15.54 -4.23
CA LEU A 222 5.67 14.33 -4.92
C LEU A 222 5.43 13.15 -3.97
N ILE A 223 5.35 13.38 -2.67
CA ILE A 223 5.11 12.32 -1.68
C ILE A 223 3.86 12.67 -0.88
N ILE A 224 2.82 11.84 -0.99
CA ILE A 224 1.52 12.05 -0.34
C ILE A 224 1.66 12.22 1.19
N ASN A 225 2.56 11.45 1.81
CA ASN A 225 2.71 11.43 3.26
C ASN A 225 3.18 12.76 3.87
N PHE A 226 3.77 13.68 3.08
CA PHE A 226 4.16 15.02 3.55
C PHE A 226 3.06 16.08 3.42
N ASP A 227 1.92 15.75 2.80
CA ASP A 227 0.84 16.71 2.62
C ASP A 227 0.17 17.07 3.94
N LYS A 228 0.10 18.36 4.24
CA LYS A 228 -0.51 18.88 5.47
C LYS A 228 -2.04 18.83 5.44
N ASP A 229 -2.62 18.90 4.25
CA ASP A 229 -4.05 18.74 4.02
C ASP A 229 -4.37 17.38 3.42
N GLU A 230 -5.60 16.93 3.62
CA GLU A 230 -6.08 15.62 3.18
C GLU A 230 -6.57 15.58 1.73
N LYS A 231 -6.58 16.72 1.02
CA LYS A 231 -7.30 16.84 -0.24
C LYS A 231 -6.69 15.92 -1.30
N ARG A 232 -5.37 15.97 -1.48
CA ARG A 232 -4.69 15.16 -2.49
C ARG A 232 -4.82 13.67 -2.18
N LEU A 233 -4.67 13.27 -0.92
CA LEU A 233 -4.90 11.89 -0.50
C LEU A 233 -6.32 11.44 -0.87
N PHE A 234 -7.34 12.20 -0.52
CA PHE A 234 -8.74 11.81 -0.73
C PHE A 234 -9.13 11.82 -2.22
N GLU A 235 -8.53 12.70 -3.02
CA GLU A 235 -8.64 12.67 -4.49
C GLU A 235 -8.10 11.36 -5.07
N PHE A 236 -6.92 10.90 -4.62
CA PHE A 236 -6.40 9.59 -5.01
C PHE A 236 -7.30 8.46 -4.55
N LEU A 237 -7.76 8.48 -3.29
CA LEU A 237 -8.60 7.41 -2.76
C LEU A 237 -10.01 7.40 -3.39
N LYS A 238 -10.44 8.52 -3.97
CA LYS A 238 -11.80 8.76 -4.49
C LYS A 238 -12.86 8.63 -3.38
N ILE A 239 -12.59 9.26 -2.24
CA ILE A 239 -13.50 9.32 -1.09
C ILE A 239 -13.79 10.77 -0.72
N ASP A 240 -14.97 11.00 -0.11
CA ASP A 240 -15.31 12.30 0.43
C ASP A 240 -14.57 12.59 1.74
N LYS A 241 -14.55 13.86 2.13
CA LYS A 241 -14.02 14.25 3.44
C LYS A 241 -14.85 13.61 4.55
N LEU A 242 -14.16 12.91 5.45
CA LEU A 242 -14.73 12.15 6.57
C LEU A 242 -15.08 13.02 7.78
#